data_AF-A0A3M1FKK3-F1
#
_entry.id   AF-A0A3M1FKK3-F1
#
_cell.length_a   1.000
_cell.length_b   1.000
_cell.length_c   1.000
_cell.angle_alpha   90.00
_cell.angle_beta   90.00
_cell.angle_gamma   90.00
#
_symmetry.space_group_name_H-M   'P 1'
#
loop_
_entity.id
_entity.type
_entity.pdbx_description
1 polymer ?
#
loop_
_entity_poly.entity_id
_entity_poly.type
_entity_poly.pdbx_seq_one_letter_code
_entity_poly.pdbx_strand_id
1 'polypeptide(L)'
;MTRQPTGQIAQPEAEPTARDDGAWQLVLEFGDSRSTFYDYVVAQAQKRPTYRLLMDENRRMVHRVSFRRQDLRHFWRLWEYVQKWSSTHVYVNGEELETWKIWPYSPYLRP
;
A
#
# COMPACT_ATOMS: atom_id res chain seq x y z
N MET A 1 16.03 -44.84 -4.01
CA MET A 1 16.51 -43.78 -3.11
C MET A 1 16.62 -42.51 -3.96
N THR A 2 15.61 -41.63 -3.97
CA THR A 2 15.46 -40.46 -3.05
C THR A 2 16.56 -39.42 -3.35
N ARG A 3 16.36 -38.18 -3.83
CA ARG A 3 15.29 -37.18 -3.68
C ARG A 3 15.51 -36.01 -4.68
N GLN A 4 14.44 -35.41 -5.19
CA GLN A 4 14.45 -34.00 -5.64
C GLN A 4 14.54 -33.06 -4.43
N PRO A 5 15.10 -31.85 -4.56
CA PRO A 5 14.67 -30.73 -3.76
C PRO A 5 13.97 -29.68 -4.63
N THR A 6 12.66 -29.61 -4.39
CA THR A 6 11.74 -28.52 -4.67
C THR A 6 12.28 -27.21 -4.08
N GLY A 7 12.47 -26.19 -4.92
CA GLY A 7 12.68 -24.81 -4.52
C GLY A 7 11.47 -23.98 -4.90
N GLN A 8 10.37 -24.18 -4.19
CA GLN A 8 9.16 -23.37 -4.32
C GLN A 8 9.48 -22.01 -3.72
N ILE A 9 9.63 -21.01 -4.58
CA ILE A 9 9.83 -19.62 -4.20
C ILE A 9 8.55 -19.20 -3.50
N ALA A 10 8.61 -19.03 -2.18
CA ALA A 10 7.53 -18.45 -1.41
C ALA A 10 7.30 -17.04 -1.96
N GLN A 11 6.18 -16.86 -2.64
CA GLN A 11 5.59 -15.55 -2.83
C GLN A 11 5.23 -15.06 -1.41
N PRO A 12 5.59 -13.84 -0.99
CA PRO A 12 5.07 -13.28 0.24
C PRO A 12 3.55 -13.37 0.14
N GLU A 13 2.99 -14.14 1.06
CA GLU A 13 1.58 -14.33 1.28
C GLU A 13 1.02 -12.94 1.60
N ALA A 14 0.59 -12.23 0.56
CA ALA A 14 -0.23 -11.05 0.70
C ALA A 14 -1.45 -11.49 1.49
N GLU A 15 -1.46 -11.19 2.79
CA GLU A 15 -2.60 -11.41 3.67
C GLU A 15 -3.86 -11.01 2.90
N PRO A 16 -4.90 -11.85 2.87
CA PRO A 16 -6.12 -11.54 2.17
C PRO A 16 -6.77 -10.35 2.88
N THR A 17 -6.49 -9.14 2.39
CA THR A 17 -7.24 -7.94 2.77
C THR A 17 -8.65 -8.17 2.30
N ALA A 18 -9.47 -8.61 3.26
CA ALA A 18 -10.93 -8.62 3.26
C ALA A 18 -11.51 -8.27 1.88
N ARG A 19 -11.81 -9.32 1.11
CA ARG A 19 -12.78 -9.22 0.03
C ARG A 19 -14.12 -8.80 0.66
N ASP A 20 -14.35 -7.50 0.75
CA ASP A 20 -15.67 -6.97 0.48
C ASP A 20 -15.81 -7.14 -1.04
N ASP A 21 -16.39 -8.27 -1.48
CA ASP A 21 -16.46 -8.79 -2.87
C ASP A 21 -17.13 -7.85 -3.91
N GLY A 22 -17.24 -6.55 -3.64
CA GLY A 22 -17.68 -5.53 -4.59
C GLY A 22 -17.48 -4.07 -4.14
N ALA A 23 -16.87 -3.80 -2.98
CA ALA A 23 -16.68 -2.43 -2.51
C ALA A 23 -15.31 -1.90 -2.91
N TRP A 24 -15.28 -0.82 -3.70
CA TRP A 24 -14.05 -0.15 -4.12
C TRP A 24 -13.16 0.21 -2.91
N GLN A 25 -11.90 -0.22 -2.95
CA GLN A 25 -10.90 0.03 -1.90
C GLN A 25 -9.56 0.42 -2.50
N LEU A 26 -8.92 1.43 -1.92
CA LEU A 26 -7.55 1.82 -2.22
C LEU A 26 -6.69 1.57 -0.98
N VAL A 27 -5.52 0.98 -1.17
CA VAL A 27 -4.53 0.77 -0.12
C VAL A 27 -3.26 1.53 -0.51
N LEU A 28 -2.74 2.34 0.39
CA LEU A 28 -1.44 2.97 0.27
C LEU A 28 -0.49 2.27 1.22
N GLU A 29 0.64 1.85 0.70
CA GLU A 29 1.76 1.33 1.47
C GLU A 29 2.97 2.22 1.24
N PHE A 30 3.67 2.55 2.31
CA PHE A 30 4.95 3.22 2.22
C PHE A 30 5.91 2.72 3.29
N GLY A 31 7.16 2.52 2.88
CA GLY A 31 8.25 2.18 3.78
C GLY A 31 9.01 3.40 4.29
N ASP A 32 10.10 3.13 4.99
CA ASP A 32 11.04 4.13 5.47
C ASP A 32 11.59 4.98 4.31
N SER A 33 11.71 6.29 4.56
CA SER A 33 12.18 7.28 3.60
C SER A 33 13.05 8.32 4.29
N ARG A 34 14.14 8.72 3.64
CA ARG A 34 15.02 9.82 4.11
C ARG A 34 14.39 11.21 3.96
N SER A 35 13.11 11.29 3.60
CA SER A 35 12.38 12.55 3.44
C SER A 35 12.15 13.20 4.79
N THR A 36 12.30 14.52 4.87
CA THR A 36 11.96 15.32 6.07
C THR A 36 10.48 15.24 6.44
N PHE A 37 9.62 14.85 5.50
CA PHE A 37 8.18 14.68 5.72
C PHE A 37 7.80 13.28 6.20
N TYR A 38 8.76 12.37 6.37
CA TYR A 38 8.49 10.98 6.76
C TYR A 38 7.68 10.89 8.06
N ASP A 39 8.21 11.45 9.15
CA ASP A 39 7.55 11.41 10.46
C ASP A 39 6.17 12.08 10.44
N TYR A 40 6.03 13.15 9.66
CA TYR A 40 4.76 13.85 9.48
C TYR A 40 3.71 12.93 8.81
N VAL A 41 4.08 12.28 7.70
CA VAL A 41 3.18 11.35 6.97
C VAL A 41 2.81 10.16 7.85
N VAL A 42 3.78 9.57 8.56
CA VAL A 42 3.54 8.47 9.50
C VAL A 42 2.54 8.89 10.58
N ALA A 43 2.74 10.06 11.20
CA ALA A 43 1.82 10.57 12.21
C ALA A 43 0.40 10.83 11.67
N GLN A 44 0.26 11.26 10.41
CA GLN A 44 -1.06 11.41 9.77
C GLN A 44 -1.70 10.06 9.45
N ALA A 45 -0.90 9.08 9.02
CA ALA A 45 -1.36 7.73 8.76
C ALA A 45 -1.86 7.05 10.05
N GLN A 46 -1.09 7.13 11.14
CA GLN A 46 -1.42 6.53 12.44
C GLN A 46 -2.72 7.04 13.07
N LYS A 47 -3.14 8.27 12.74
CA LYS A 47 -4.43 8.82 13.21
C LYS A 47 -5.64 8.09 12.63
N ARG A 48 -5.45 7.25 11.61
CA ARG A 48 -6.55 6.61 10.89
C ARG A 48 -6.81 5.21 11.44
N PRO A 49 -8.08 4.82 11.62
CA PRO A 49 -8.42 3.50 12.14
C PRO A 49 -8.04 2.36 11.19
N THR A 50 -7.84 2.67 9.90
CA THR A 50 -7.42 1.71 8.87
C THR A 50 -5.90 1.55 8.75
N TYR A 51 -5.13 2.24 9.59
CA TYR A 51 -3.69 2.13 9.61
C TYR A 51 -3.23 0.78 10.18
N ARG A 52 -2.25 0.18 9.54
CA ARG A 52 -1.54 -1.01 10.01
C ARG A 52 -0.04 -0.81 9.81
N LEU A 53 0.73 -1.27 10.78
CA LEU A 53 2.18 -1.38 10.65
C LEU A 53 2.51 -2.83 10.38
N LEU A 54 3.12 -3.10 9.23
CA LEU A 54 3.56 -4.42 8.81
C LEU A 54 5.08 -4.48 8.81
N MET A 55 5.62 -5.68 8.85
CA MET A 55 7.03 -5.94 8.66
C MET A 55 7.19 -6.83 7.42
N ASP A 56 7.87 -6.32 6.41
CA ASP A 56 8.15 -7.06 5.17
C ASP A 56 9.23 -8.13 5.40
N GLU A 57 9.40 -9.05 4.44
CA GLU A 57 10.39 -10.14 4.44
C GLU A 57 11.82 -9.63 4.69
N ASN A 58 12.11 -8.41 4.22
CA ASN A 58 13.40 -7.74 4.41
C ASN A 58 13.56 -7.07 5.78
N ARG A 59 12.67 -7.34 6.74
CA ARG A 59 12.59 -6.69 8.06
C ARG A 59 12.43 -5.18 7.99
N ARG A 60 11.81 -4.68 6.91
CA ARG A 60 11.49 -3.26 6.75
C ARG A 60 10.09 -3.01 7.27
N MET A 61 9.92 -1.91 7.99
CA MET A 61 8.60 -1.46 8.41
C MET A 61 7.84 -0.92 7.21
N VAL A 62 6.62 -1.39 7.02
CA VAL A 62 5.70 -0.95 5.97
C VAL A 62 4.46 -0.37 6.63
N HIS A 63 4.20 0.89 6.35
CA HIS A 63 3.01 1.60 6.80
C HIS A 63 1.90 1.40 5.79
N ARG A 64 0.88 0.63 6.15
CA ARG A 64 -0.30 0.35 5.32
C ARG A 64 -1.48 1.19 5.79
N VAL A 65 -2.17 1.85 4.85
CA VAL A 65 -3.41 2.58 5.12
C VAL A 65 -4.43 2.25 4.04
N SER A 66 -5.61 1.79 4.45
CA SER A 66 -6.74 1.58 3.53
C SER A 66 -7.66 2.81 3.47
N PHE A 67 -8.20 3.08 2.30
CA PHE A 67 -9.09 4.17 1.96
C PHE A 67 -10.32 3.61 1.26
N ARG A 68 -11.49 4.10 1.64
CA ARG A 68 -12.74 3.90 0.90
C ARG A 68 -12.92 5.07 -0.07
N ARG A 69 -13.85 4.94 -1.02
CA ARG A 69 -14.16 5.97 -2.02
C ARG A 69 -14.37 7.36 -1.43
N GLN A 70 -15.12 7.44 -0.33
CA GLN A 70 -15.43 8.70 0.37
C GLN A 70 -14.20 9.37 1.02
N ASP A 71 -13.10 8.63 1.18
CA ASP A 71 -11.91 9.05 1.91
C ASP A 71 -10.74 9.43 1.00
N LEU A 72 -10.94 9.48 -0.32
CA LEU A 72 -9.90 9.79 -1.32
C LEU A 72 -9.22 11.14 -1.07
N ARG A 73 -9.91 12.13 -0.49
CA ARG A 73 -9.29 13.41 -0.11
C ARG A 73 -8.14 13.24 0.89
N HIS A 74 -8.20 12.23 1.76
CA HIS A 74 -7.11 11.93 2.69
C HIS A 74 -5.96 11.22 1.97
N PHE A 75 -6.28 10.36 0.99
CA PHE A 75 -5.28 9.70 0.16
C PHE A 75 -4.43 10.73 -0.57
N TRP A 76 -5.05 11.67 -1.29
CA TRP A 76 -4.33 12.70 -2.05
C TRP A 76 -3.40 13.54 -1.17
N ARG A 77 -3.82 13.85 0.06
CA ARG A 77 -2.98 14.56 1.03
C ARG A 77 -1.71 13.80 1.40
N LEU A 78 -1.75 12.48 1.56
CA LEU A 78 -0.54 11.71 1.81
C LEU A 78 0.26 11.50 0.51
N TRP A 79 -0.44 11.26 -0.60
CA TRP A 79 0.14 11.03 -1.92
C TRP A 79 1.11 12.12 -2.36
N GLU A 80 0.76 13.40 -2.12
CA GLU A 80 1.62 14.54 -2.46
C GLU A 80 3.05 14.40 -1.90
N TYR A 81 3.20 13.81 -0.71
CA TYR A 81 4.49 13.60 -0.06
C TYR A 81 5.16 12.29 -0.48
N VAL A 82 4.38 11.21 -0.56
CA VAL A 82 4.93 9.84 -0.71
C VAL A 82 5.14 9.40 -2.15
N GLN A 83 4.53 10.09 -3.13
CA GLN A 83 4.58 9.70 -4.56
C GLN A 83 6.01 9.59 -5.13
N LYS A 84 6.98 10.29 -4.52
CA LYS A 84 8.39 10.28 -4.94
C LYS A 84 9.27 9.30 -4.16
N TRP A 85 8.71 8.62 -3.16
CA TRP A 85 9.51 7.68 -2.37
C TRP A 85 9.62 6.35 -3.11
N SER A 86 10.80 5.73 -3.01
CA SER A 86 11.11 4.46 -3.67
C SER A 86 10.36 3.26 -3.10
N SER A 87 9.81 3.39 -1.90
CA SER A 87 9.13 2.31 -1.17
C SER A 87 7.64 2.59 -1.02
N THR A 88 7.04 3.26 -1.99
CA THR A 88 5.61 3.56 -2.03
C THR A 88 4.91 2.65 -3.02
N HIS A 89 3.88 1.96 -2.56
CA HIS A 89 3.04 1.08 -3.36
C HIS A 89 1.57 1.46 -3.17
N VAL A 90 0.78 1.37 -4.22
CA VAL A 90 -0.66 1.65 -4.17
C VAL A 90 -1.39 0.50 -4.80
N TYR A 91 -2.38 0.00 -4.07
CA TYR A 91 -3.24 -1.08 -4.51
C TYR A 91 -4.66 -0.58 -4.64
N VAL A 92 -5.34 -0.92 -5.72
CA VAL A 92 -6.77 -0.63 -5.93
C VAL A 92 -7.46 -1.97 -6.14
N ASN A 93 -8.43 -2.29 -5.28
CA ASN A 93 -9.14 -3.56 -5.29
C ASN A 93 -8.21 -4.80 -5.29
N GLY A 94 -7.04 -4.67 -4.66
CA GLY A 94 -6.02 -5.72 -4.60
C GLY A 94 -5.01 -5.73 -5.75
N GLU A 95 -5.18 -4.90 -6.78
CA GLU A 95 -4.22 -4.77 -7.88
C GLU A 95 -3.25 -3.62 -7.63
N GLU A 96 -1.95 -3.87 -7.79
CA GLU A 96 -0.93 -2.83 -7.67
C GLU A 96 -0.95 -1.88 -8.89
N LEU A 97 -1.00 -0.58 -8.64
CA LEU A 97 -0.93 0.44 -9.66
C LEU A 97 0.46 1.08 -9.66
N GLU A 98 1.04 1.17 -10.85
CA GLU A 98 2.22 1.99 -11.07
C GLU A 98 1.95 3.46 -10.78
N THR A 99 2.93 4.15 -10.20
CA THR A 99 2.83 5.54 -9.73
C THR A 99 2.31 6.51 -10.79
N TRP A 100 2.69 6.34 -12.07
CA TRP A 100 2.24 7.20 -13.17
C TRP A 100 0.75 7.04 -13.52
N LYS A 101 0.12 5.93 -13.12
CA LYS A 101 -1.32 5.70 -13.28
C LYS A 101 -2.13 6.39 -12.19
N ILE A 102 -1.49 7.02 -11.20
CA ILE A 102 -2.14 7.57 -10.01
C ILE A 102 -2.25 9.08 -10.14
N TRP A 103 -3.42 9.52 -10.62
CA TRP A 103 -3.77 10.94 -10.75
C TRP A 103 -5.28 11.13 -10.63
N PRO A 104 -5.79 12.31 -10.24
CA PRO A 104 -7.18 12.51 -9.79
C PRO A 104 -8.31 12.02 -10.69
N TYR A 105 -8.11 11.92 -12.00
CA TYR A 105 -9.14 11.45 -12.95
C TYR A 105 -8.73 10.20 -13.72
N SER A 106 -7.72 9.50 -13.21
CA SER A 106 -7.23 8.25 -13.77
C SER A 106 -8.36 7.24 -13.92
N PRO A 107 -8.51 6.60 -15.09
CA PRO A 107 -9.53 5.56 -15.29
C PRO A 107 -9.33 4.38 -14.33
N TYR A 108 -8.10 4.14 -13.86
CA TYR A 108 -7.77 3.07 -12.93
C TYR A 108 -8.18 3.35 -11.48
N LEU A 109 -8.45 4.62 -11.15
CA LEU A 109 -8.96 5.06 -9.84
C LEU A 109 -10.46 5.32 -9.87
N ARG A 110 -11.11 5.11 -11.02
CA ARG A 110 -12.56 5.25 -11.12
C ARG A 110 -13.24 4.05 -10.45
N PRO A 111 -14.28 4.30 -9.64
CA PRO A 111 -15.15 3.26 -9.12
C PRO A 111 -16.01 2.62 -10.21
#